data_AF-A0A255QJ28-F1
#
_entry.id   AF-A0A255QJ28-F1
#
_cell.length_a   1.000
_cell.length_b   1.000
_cell.length_c   1.000
_cell.angle_alpha   90.00
_cell.angle_beta   90.00
_cell.angle_gamma   90.00
#
_symmetry.space_group_name_H-M   'P 1'
#
loop_
_entity.id
_entity.type
_entity.pdbx_description
1 polymer ?
#
loop_
_entity_poly.entity_id
_entity_poly.type
_entity_poly.pdbx_seq_one_letter_code
_entity_poly.pdbx_strand_id
1 'polypeptide(L)'
;MWFRCVHRNRGHRPANPYSTQVKIANWICVSYGRSMSHSDRELEDIKRFPLTLVLAGLGYVENKRKSSRHSSFMVNPNSNSKLVVSLNTNGHWRFFPIGSTGRGGTVIDALALIMGFSIGQCRQYMRPLLSGSIPPARRPDPCSYSLQLVPVESDIAEVQRLFYQSVKPLENGNHAYLNSHRKISAALLAKPTFRGAVLTDHRKNAVFPHRDRDGQIVGAELRNVAFQGQIKGGRKTLWYSQGFGREEERRSLLVAESGIDACSYAALFYCPNTCYMSTGGTLSPLQKDLISSAIKKLPSAAGGMVTVATDHDDAGDDIAAQIEAIFESCNRGDLHFKVHQPDTPGWDWNDHLVHTVDPSPTPKLDLD
;
A
#
# COMPACT_ATOMS: atom_id res chain seq x y z
N MET A 1 -71.10 34.42 -37.16
CA MET A 1 -72.15 33.97 -36.22
C MET A 1 -71.43 33.49 -34.96
N TRP A 2 -71.53 34.22 -33.83
CA TRP A 2 -70.98 33.93 -32.48
C TRP A 2 -69.44 33.70 -32.39
N PHE A 3 -68.64 34.60 -31.77
CA PHE A 3 -68.35 34.73 -30.31
C PHE A 3 -67.88 33.41 -29.66
N ARG A 4 -66.88 33.30 -28.77
CA ARG A 4 -65.95 34.21 -28.03
C ARG A 4 -64.73 33.33 -27.58
N CYS A 5 -63.58 33.77 -27.05
CA CYS A 5 -63.06 35.07 -26.61
C CYS A 5 -61.51 35.12 -26.80
N VAL A 6 -60.74 35.68 -25.85
CA VAL A 6 -59.26 35.83 -25.82
C VAL A 6 -58.76 35.51 -24.40
N HIS A 7 -57.57 34.88 -24.22
CA HIS A 7 -56.50 35.30 -23.27
C HIS A 7 -55.23 34.42 -23.28
N ARG A 8 -54.13 35.01 -23.76
CA ARG A 8 -52.76 35.09 -23.18
C ARG A 8 -52.56 34.39 -21.80
N ASN A 9 -51.42 33.77 -21.44
CA ASN A 9 -50.02 33.93 -21.91
C ASN A 9 -49.07 32.84 -21.31
N ARG A 10 -47.77 32.90 -21.67
CA ARG A 10 -46.56 32.33 -21.01
C ARG A 10 -46.11 30.91 -21.38
N GLY A 11 -45.27 30.85 -22.42
CA GLY A 11 -43.85 30.49 -22.25
C GLY A 11 -43.50 29.02 -21.94
N HIS A 12 -43.16 28.27 -22.98
CA HIS A 12 -42.30 27.09 -22.89
C HIS A 12 -41.07 27.26 -23.77
N ARG A 13 -39.88 27.12 -23.16
CA ARG A 13 -38.61 26.88 -23.86
C ARG A 13 -38.37 25.36 -23.97
N PRO A 14 -37.62 24.89 -24.98
CA PRO A 14 -37.55 23.47 -25.32
C PRO A 14 -36.76 22.62 -24.33
N ALA A 15 -36.96 21.30 -24.44
CA ALA A 15 -36.50 20.28 -23.51
C ALA A 15 -34.96 20.07 -23.50
N ASN A 16 -34.45 19.67 -22.34
CA ASN A 16 -33.11 19.13 -22.14
C ASN A 16 -33.19 17.58 -22.21
N PRO A 17 -32.43 16.88 -23.07
CA PRO A 17 -32.59 15.44 -23.31
C PRO A 17 -32.00 14.51 -22.23
N TYR A 18 -31.48 15.02 -21.12
CA TYR A 18 -30.95 14.20 -20.02
C TYR A 18 -31.99 13.86 -18.94
N SER A 19 -33.02 13.06 -19.30
CA SER A 19 -33.91 12.43 -18.31
C SER A 19 -34.52 11.10 -18.80
N THR A 20 -33.78 10.00 -18.64
CA THR A 20 -34.34 8.65 -18.86
C THR A 20 -34.08 7.74 -17.66
N GLN A 21 -35.07 7.75 -16.77
CA GLN A 21 -35.45 6.71 -15.80
C GLN A 21 -34.51 5.51 -15.62
N VAL A 22 -33.82 5.46 -14.48
CA VAL A 22 -33.25 4.22 -13.94
C VAL A 22 -34.39 3.31 -13.49
N LYS A 23 -34.62 2.21 -14.21
CA LYS A 23 -35.57 1.18 -13.77
C LYS A 23 -34.97 0.35 -12.64
N ILE A 24 -35.72 0.21 -11.57
CA ILE A 24 -35.43 -0.69 -10.46
C ILE A 24 -35.47 -2.13 -10.99
N ALA A 25 -34.36 -2.86 -10.85
CA ALA A 25 -34.30 -4.31 -11.01
C ALA A 25 -33.81 -4.90 -9.68
N ASN A 26 -34.63 -5.78 -9.11
CA ASN A 26 -34.44 -6.34 -7.78
C ASN A 26 -34.14 -7.84 -7.93
N TRP A 27 -33.26 -8.38 -7.08
CA TRP A 27 -32.87 -9.81 -6.99
C TRP A 27 -31.98 -10.28 -8.17
N ILE A 28 -30.98 -11.15 -7.99
CA ILE A 28 -30.73 -12.13 -6.92
C ILE A 28 -29.34 -11.91 -6.32
N CYS A 29 -29.26 -11.74 -5.00
CA CYS A 29 -28.08 -12.17 -4.24
C CYS A 29 -28.57 -13.23 -3.25
N VAL A 30 -28.11 -14.47 -3.42
CA VAL A 30 -28.49 -15.57 -2.53
C VAL A 30 -28.00 -15.23 -1.13
N SER A 31 -28.95 -15.14 -0.19
CA SER A 31 -28.66 -14.96 1.22
C SER A 31 -27.89 -16.15 1.77
N TYR A 32 -26.56 -16.13 1.66
CA TYR A 32 -25.70 -16.87 2.58
C TYR A 32 -25.75 -16.17 3.94
N GLY A 33 -26.91 -16.31 4.58
CA GLY A 33 -27.14 -16.00 5.99
C GLY A 33 -26.38 -16.98 6.86
N ARG A 34 -25.04 -16.97 6.78
CA ARG A 34 -24.20 -17.53 7.83
C ARG A 34 -24.43 -16.64 9.03
N SER A 35 -25.20 -17.14 10.01
CA SER A 35 -25.24 -16.54 11.33
C SER A 35 -23.80 -16.42 11.83
N MET A 36 -23.28 -15.20 11.94
CA MET A 36 -21.96 -14.98 12.55
C MET A 36 -22.00 -15.58 13.94
N SER A 37 -21.04 -16.46 14.24
CA SER A 37 -21.02 -17.07 15.56
C SER A 37 -20.79 -15.97 16.62
N HIS A 38 -21.23 -16.23 17.85
CA HIS A 38 -20.96 -15.30 18.96
C HIS A 38 -19.45 -15.04 19.12
N SER A 39 -18.61 -16.02 18.78
CA SER A 39 -17.15 -15.88 18.74
C SER A 39 -16.66 -14.92 17.64
N ASP A 40 -17.23 -14.98 16.43
CA ASP A 40 -16.83 -14.08 15.34
C ASP A 40 -17.21 -12.63 15.65
N ARG A 41 -18.37 -12.42 16.27
CA ARG A 41 -18.83 -11.10 16.71
C ARG A 41 -17.93 -10.54 17.82
N GLU A 42 -17.60 -11.33 18.85
CA GLU A 42 -16.68 -10.92 19.91
C GLU A 42 -15.31 -10.50 19.35
N LEU A 43 -14.76 -11.24 18.38
CA LEU A 43 -13.48 -10.89 17.75
C LEU A 43 -13.55 -9.60 16.91
N GLU A 44 -14.69 -9.30 16.27
CA GLU A 44 -14.91 -8.03 15.58
C GLU A 44 -15.06 -6.86 16.55
N ASP A 45 -15.74 -7.06 17.68
CA ASP A 45 -15.88 -6.04 18.73
C ASP A 45 -14.52 -5.72 19.37
N ILE A 46 -13.65 -6.73 19.59
CA ILE A 46 -12.26 -6.53 20.05
C ILE A 46 -11.49 -5.65 19.05
N LYS A 47 -11.58 -5.90 17.74
CA LYS A 47 -10.87 -5.11 16.72
C LYS A 47 -11.37 -3.65 16.66
N ARG A 48 -12.62 -3.40 17.06
CA ARG A 48 -13.25 -2.06 17.10
C ARG A 48 -12.96 -1.30 18.38
N PHE A 49 -12.46 -1.96 19.41
CA PHE A 49 -12.18 -1.33 20.70
C PHE A 49 -10.95 -0.38 20.62
N PRO A 50 -10.97 0.80 21.28
CA PRO A 50 -9.88 1.77 21.22
C PRO A 50 -8.51 1.20 21.64
N LEU A 51 -7.63 0.96 20.66
CA LEU A 51 -6.31 0.37 20.91
C LEU A 51 -5.41 1.30 21.74
N THR A 52 -5.56 2.61 21.60
CA THR A 52 -4.84 3.61 22.42
C THR A 52 -5.14 3.45 23.91
N LEU A 53 -6.38 3.14 24.28
CA LEU A 53 -6.79 2.84 25.66
C LEU A 53 -6.19 1.52 26.15
N VAL A 54 -6.21 0.46 25.33
CA VAL A 54 -5.62 -0.84 25.67
C VAL A 54 -4.11 -0.68 25.94
N LEU A 55 -3.41 0.00 25.04
CA LEU A 55 -1.96 0.24 25.15
C LEU A 55 -1.60 1.12 26.35
N ALA A 56 -2.40 2.14 26.68
CA ALA A 56 -2.22 2.91 27.90
C ALA A 56 -2.35 2.05 29.16
N GLY A 57 -3.24 1.04 29.15
CA GLY A 57 -3.32 0.01 30.20
C GLY A 57 -2.11 -0.91 30.28
N LEU A 58 -1.31 -0.98 29.21
CA LEU A 58 -0.02 -1.70 29.14
C LEU A 58 1.20 -0.76 29.35
N GLY A 59 0.97 0.46 29.85
CA GLY A 59 2.03 1.41 30.19
C GLY A 59 2.58 2.23 29.01
N TYR A 60 1.92 2.23 27.85
CA TYR A 60 2.29 3.14 26.75
C TYR A 60 1.73 4.54 26.98
N VAL A 61 2.49 5.56 26.56
CA VAL A 61 2.11 6.98 26.63
C VAL A 61 2.15 7.61 25.24
N GLU A 62 1.13 8.40 24.90
CA GLU A 62 1.05 9.13 23.63
C GLU A 62 2.03 10.32 23.57
N ASN A 63 2.89 10.33 22.55
CA ASN A 63 3.69 11.48 22.20
C ASN A 63 2.87 12.44 21.33
N LYS A 64 2.20 13.40 21.95
CA LYS A 64 1.32 14.37 21.25
C LYS A 64 2.03 15.21 20.18
N ARG A 65 3.36 15.40 20.27
CA ARG A 65 4.15 16.12 19.24
C ARG A 65 4.39 15.30 17.97
N LYS A 66 4.36 13.97 18.07
CA LYS A 66 4.51 13.03 16.94
C LYS A 66 3.19 12.42 16.47
N SER A 67 2.11 12.71 17.18
CA SER A 67 0.75 12.25 16.88
C SER A 67 0.01 13.25 16.00
N SER A 68 -1.09 12.81 15.41
CA SER A 68 -1.97 13.61 14.56
C SER A 68 -3.43 13.26 14.83
N ARG A 69 -4.38 14.01 14.25
CA ARG A 69 -5.82 13.67 14.30
C ARG A 69 -6.14 12.27 13.73
N HIS A 70 -5.22 11.68 12.95
CA HIS A 70 -5.41 10.41 12.24
C HIS A 70 -4.54 9.27 12.77
N SER A 71 -3.58 9.56 13.65
CA SER A 71 -2.64 8.57 14.18
C SER A 71 -2.08 8.95 15.54
N SER A 72 -1.98 8.00 16.45
CA SER A 72 -1.38 8.18 17.78
C SER A 72 0.00 7.54 17.81
N PHE A 73 1.06 8.31 18.09
CA PHE A 73 2.40 7.79 18.28
C PHE A 73 2.57 7.46 19.76
N MET A 74 2.66 6.17 20.11
CA MET A 74 2.75 5.74 21.51
C MET A 74 4.12 5.12 21.81
N VAL A 75 4.60 5.37 23.03
CA VAL A 75 5.90 4.91 23.53
C VAL A 75 5.71 4.27 24.90
N ASN A 76 6.24 3.06 25.10
CA ASN A 76 6.40 2.51 26.44
C ASN A 76 7.72 3.03 27.02
N PRO A 77 7.72 3.81 28.12
CA PRO A 77 8.95 4.41 28.66
C PRO A 77 9.87 3.38 29.31
N ASN A 78 9.35 2.23 29.76
CA ASN A 78 10.12 1.20 30.45
C ASN A 78 10.90 0.33 29.47
N SER A 79 10.30 -0.03 28.33
CA SER A 79 10.94 -0.85 27.29
C SER A 79 11.50 -0.05 26.11
N ASN A 80 11.26 1.27 26.05
CA ASN A 80 11.54 2.16 24.91
C ASN A 80 10.87 1.72 23.58
N SER A 81 9.92 0.77 23.64
CA SER A 81 9.16 0.28 22.48
C SER A 81 8.25 1.37 21.93
N LYS A 82 8.26 1.54 20.61
CA LYS A 82 7.52 2.60 19.90
C LYS A 82 6.55 1.98 18.91
N LEU A 83 5.37 2.57 18.76
CA LEU A 83 4.39 2.19 17.76
C LEU A 83 3.56 3.38 17.29
N VAL A 84 2.91 3.23 16.13
CA VAL A 84 1.88 4.13 15.62
C VAL A 84 0.55 3.41 15.60
N VAL A 85 -0.46 3.94 16.26
CA VAL A 85 -1.85 3.49 16.20
C VAL A 85 -2.62 4.29 15.16
N SER A 86 -3.52 3.65 14.42
CA SER A 86 -4.48 4.31 13.52
C SER A 86 -5.85 3.63 13.54
N LEU A 87 -6.88 4.35 13.09
CA LEU A 87 -8.24 3.85 12.93
C LEU A 87 -8.57 3.70 11.43
N ASN A 88 -9.01 2.51 11.03
CA ASN A 88 -9.45 2.26 9.65
C ASN A 88 -10.91 2.68 9.46
N THR A 89 -11.30 2.88 8.20
CA THR A 89 -12.67 3.22 7.77
C THR A 89 -13.71 2.18 8.18
N ASN A 90 -13.34 0.90 8.23
CA ASN A 90 -14.19 -0.18 8.71
C ASN A 90 -14.40 -0.16 10.25
N GLY A 91 -13.79 0.79 10.97
CA GLY A 91 -13.84 0.93 12.42
C GLY A 91 -12.84 0.08 13.19
N HIS A 92 -11.94 -0.66 12.53
CA HIS A 92 -10.93 -1.46 13.21
C HIS A 92 -9.71 -0.61 13.58
N TRP A 93 -9.23 -0.74 14.81
CA TRP A 93 -7.97 -0.15 15.25
C TRP A 93 -6.80 -1.03 14.80
N ARG A 94 -5.72 -0.38 14.35
CA ARG A 94 -4.46 -1.03 13.97
C ARG A 94 -3.28 -0.35 14.63
N PHE A 95 -2.18 -1.08 14.74
CA PHE A 95 -0.88 -0.54 15.11
C PHE A 95 0.23 -1.01 14.15
N PHE A 96 1.31 -0.23 14.09
CA PHE A 96 2.56 -0.57 13.44
C PHE A 96 3.70 -0.29 14.43
N PRO A 97 4.52 -1.28 14.83
CA PRO A 97 5.68 -1.03 15.68
C PRO A 97 6.79 -0.31 14.88
N ILE A 98 7.69 0.35 15.59
CA ILE A 98 8.82 1.10 15.01
C ILE A 98 10.14 0.57 15.58
N GLY A 99 11.06 0.20 14.70
CA GLY A 99 12.42 -0.21 15.08
C GLY A 99 12.54 -1.66 15.60
N SER A 100 11.56 -2.50 15.31
CA SER A 100 11.56 -3.94 15.60
C SER A 100 10.94 -4.70 14.44
N THR A 101 11.40 -5.93 14.17
CA THR A 101 10.86 -6.85 13.15
C THR A 101 9.41 -7.32 13.40
N GLY A 102 8.79 -6.91 14.52
CA GLY A 102 7.41 -7.26 14.87
C GLY A 102 6.40 -6.84 13.80
N ARG A 103 5.50 -7.76 13.44
CA ARG A 103 4.43 -7.50 12.46
C ARG A 103 3.33 -6.61 13.06
N GLY A 104 3.01 -5.51 12.39
CA GLY A 104 1.87 -4.66 12.72
C GLY A 104 0.52 -5.38 12.47
N GLY A 105 -0.52 -5.00 13.21
CA GLY A 105 -1.80 -5.71 13.19
C GLY A 105 -2.92 -4.99 13.92
N THR A 106 -3.90 -5.75 14.41
CA THR A 106 -5.07 -5.30 15.18
C THR A 106 -4.81 -5.30 16.69
N VAL A 107 -5.84 -5.02 17.50
CA VAL A 107 -5.80 -5.15 18.97
C VAL A 107 -5.36 -6.55 19.43
N ILE A 108 -5.78 -7.61 18.72
CA ILE A 108 -5.43 -9.00 19.05
C ILE A 108 -3.93 -9.22 18.84
N ASP A 109 -3.41 -8.74 17.71
CA ASP A 109 -1.99 -8.87 17.34
C ASP A 109 -1.10 -8.03 18.27
N ALA A 110 -1.59 -6.89 18.77
CA ALA A 110 -0.90 -6.08 19.77
C ALA A 110 -0.76 -6.81 21.11
N LEU A 111 -1.83 -7.46 21.58
CA LEU A 111 -1.81 -8.28 22.80
C LEU A 111 -0.93 -9.52 22.63
N ALA A 112 -0.94 -10.15 21.45
CA ALA A 112 -0.03 -11.25 21.14
C ALA A 112 1.44 -10.80 21.17
N LEU A 113 1.77 -9.67 20.53
CA LEU A 113 3.13 -9.13 20.47
C LEU A 113 3.66 -8.66 21.83
N ILE A 114 2.83 -7.96 22.63
CA ILE A 114 3.28 -7.30 23.87
C ILE A 114 3.18 -8.24 25.08
N MET A 115 2.17 -9.11 25.13
CA MET A 115 1.87 -9.96 26.29
C MET A 115 2.06 -11.46 26.04
N GLY A 116 2.41 -11.87 24.81
CA GLY A 116 2.50 -13.29 24.43
C GLY A 116 1.14 -14.01 24.41
N PHE A 117 0.03 -13.27 24.31
CA PHE A 117 -1.31 -13.84 24.43
C PHE A 117 -1.77 -14.61 23.18
N SER A 118 -2.32 -15.81 23.40
CA SER A 118 -3.17 -16.50 22.43
C SER A 118 -4.51 -15.78 22.24
N ILE A 119 -5.21 -16.07 21.14
CA ILE A 119 -6.56 -15.51 20.85
C ILE A 119 -7.55 -15.74 22.02
N GLY A 120 -7.46 -16.89 22.71
CA GLY A 120 -8.28 -17.19 23.89
C GLY A 120 -8.00 -16.26 25.07
N GLN A 121 -6.73 -16.00 25.36
CA GLN A 121 -6.30 -15.04 26.39
C GLN A 121 -6.67 -13.61 26.01
N CYS A 122 -6.53 -13.21 24.73
CA CYS A 122 -6.99 -11.91 24.24
C CYS A 122 -8.49 -11.70 24.51
N ARG A 123 -9.34 -12.71 24.24
CA ARG A 123 -10.79 -12.64 24.57
C ARG A 123 -11.03 -12.49 26.07
N GLN A 124 -10.37 -13.30 26.90
CA GLN A 124 -10.48 -13.21 28.36
C GLN A 124 -10.07 -11.83 28.90
N TYR A 125 -8.95 -11.28 28.40
CA TYR A 125 -8.47 -9.95 28.78
C TYR A 125 -9.41 -8.84 28.33
N MET A 126 -9.95 -8.91 27.11
CA MET A 126 -10.79 -7.86 26.53
C MET A 126 -12.24 -7.86 27.02
N ARG A 127 -12.78 -8.95 27.56
CA ARG A 127 -14.18 -9.00 28.04
C ARG A 127 -14.52 -7.91 29.07
N PRO A 128 -13.75 -7.69 30.16
CA PRO A 128 -14.03 -6.60 31.09
C PRO A 128 -13.95 -5.20 30.45
N LEU A 129 -13.10 -5.02 29.44
CA LEU A 129 -12.99 -3.77 28.67
C LEU A 129 -14.25 -3.54 27.80
N LEU A 130 -14.68 -4.56 27.05
CA LEU A 130 -15.87 -4.51 26.20
C LEU A 130 -17.16 -4.33 27.02
N SER A 131 -17.30 -5.02 28.15
CA SER A 131 -18.45 -4.90 29.05
C SER A 131 -18.41 -3.67 29.96
N GLY A 132 -17.47 -2.73 29.75
CA GLY A 132 -17.33 -1.51 30.56
C GLY A 132 -17.02 -1.75 32.05
N SER A 133 -16.71 -2.99 32.42
CA SER A 133 -16.64 -3.50 33.80
C SER A 133 -15.28 -3.26 34.46
N ILE A 134 -14.47 -2.34 33.93
CA ILE A 134 -13.16 -1.98 34.48
C ILE A 134 -13.36 -1.05 35.68
N PRO A 135 -12.87 -1.43 36.88
CA PRO A 135 -12.85 -0.54 38.05
C PRO A 135 -12.10 0.77 37.74
N PRO A 136 -12.56 1.94 38.22
CA PRO A 136 -11.91 3.22 37.95
C PRO A 136 -10.40 3.24 38.25
N ALA A 137 -9.98 2.58 39.32
CA ALA A 137 -8.56 2.47 39.73
C ALA A 137 -7.67 1.65 38.77
N ARG A 138 -8.24 0.98 37.76
CA ARG A 138 -7.51 0.26 36.70
C ARG A 138 -7.64 0.94 35.33
N ARG A 139 -8.22 2.15 35.27
CA ARG A 139 -8.30 2.93 34.02
C ARG A 139 -7.00 3.72 33.85
N PRO A 140 -6.41 3.76 32.64
CA PRO A 140 -5.22 4.58 32.39
C PRO A 140 -5.55 6.06 32.52
N ASP A 141 -4.53 6.90 32.76
CA ASP A 141 -4.69 8.36 32.81
C ASP A 141 -5.24 8.87 31.46
N PRO A 142 -6.44 9.51 31.41
CA PRO A 142 -7.01 10.07 30.19
C PRO A 142 -6.11 11.07 29.45
N CYS A 143 -5.13 11.68 30.13
CA CYS A 143 -4.16 12.56 29.48
C CYS A 143 -3.11 11.82 28.64
N SER A 144 -2.91 10.51 28.88
CA SER A 144 -1.85 9.69 28.29
C SER A 144 -2.20 9.06 26.93
N TYR A 145 -3.45 9.19 26.45
CA TYR A 145 -3.90 8.59 25.19
C TYR A 145 -5.08 9.34 24.56
N SER A 146 -5.26 9.18 23.24
CA SER A 146 -6.39 9.76 22.49
C SER A 146 -7.43 8.70 22.12
N LEU A 147 -8.69 8.87 22.57
CA LEU A 147 -9.81 7.98 22.22
C LEU A 147 -10.39 8.23 20.82
N GLN A 148 -10.22 9.43 20.28
CA GLN A 148 -10.80 9.85 19.01
C GLN A 148 -9.69 10.04 17.98
N LEU A 149 -9.44 9.01 17.17
CA LEU A 149 -8.76 9.17 15.88
C LEU A 149 -9.84 9.30 14.80
N VAL A 150 -9.65 10.20 13.84
CA VAL A 150 -10.52 10.30 12.68
C VAL A 150 -10.08 9.25 11.65
N PRO A 151 -10.96 8.32 11.23
CA PRO A 151 -10.62 7.34 10.20
C PRO A 151 -10.06 8.02 8.95
N VAL A 152 -8.99 7.47 8.38
CA VAL A 152 -8.48 7.96 7.10
C VAL A 152 -9.27 7.31 5.98
N GLU A 153 -10.31 7.99 5.51
CA GLU A 153 -10.70 7.83 4.11
C GLU A 153 -9.67 8.55 3.25
N SER A 154 -9.06 7.81 2.32
CA SER A 154 -8.31 8.39 1.23
C SER A 154 -9.27 9.17 0.34
N ASP A 155 -9.23 10.50 0.39
CA ASP A 155 -9.88 11.32 -0.64
C ASP A 155 -9.10 11.14 -1.96
N ILE A 156 -9.50 10.13 -2.73
CA ILE A 156 -8.86 9.76 -3.98
C ILE A 156 -9.03 10.87 -5.02
N ALA A 157 -10.13 11.63 -4.98
CA ALA A 157 -10.34 12.75 -5.89
C ALA A 157 -9.34 13.88 -5.61
N GLU A 158 -9.11 14.22 -4.34
CA GLU A 158 -8.09 15.20 -3.94
C GLU A 158 -6.66 14.70 -4.23
N VAL A 159 -6.36 13.42 -3.96
CA VAL A 159 -5.07 12.80 -4.32
C VAL A 159 -4.81 12.90 -5.83
N GLN A 160 -5.81 12.60 -6.66
CA GLN A 160 -5.73 12.71 -8.11
C GLN A 160 -5.55 14.17 -8.56
N ARG A 161 -6.35 15.09 -8.01
CA ARG A 161 -6.27 16.53 -8.32
C ARG A 161 -4.86 17.06 -8.05
N LEU A 162 -4.32 16.80 -6.86
CA LEU A 162 -2.97 17.23 -6.48
C LEU A 162 -1.89 16.54 -7.31
N PHE A 163 -2.03 15.25 -7.63
CA PHE A 163 -1.10 14.51 -8.49
C PHE A 163 -1.03 15.13 -9.89
N TYR A 164 -2.16 15.25 -10.59
CA TYR A 164 -2.18 15.76 -11.97
C TYR A 164 -1.81 17.25 -12.08
N GLN A 165 -1.95 18.03 -11.00
CA GLN A 165 -1.48 19.42 -10.96
C GLN A 165 0.04 19.54 -10.71
N SER A 166 0.67 18.57 -10.03
CA SER A 166 2.03 18.72 -9.49
C SER A 166 3.07 17.82 -10.12
N VAL A 167 2.65 16.77 -10.85
CA VAL A 167 3.51 15.69 -11.35
C VAL A 167 3.46 15.63 -12.88
N LYS A 168 4.63 15.49 -13.51
CA LYS A 168 4.79 15.39 -14.97
C LYS A 168 5.73 14.25 -15.38
N PRO A 169 5.56 13.66 -16.58
CA PRO A 169 6.48 12.63 -17.08
C PRO A 169 7.94 13.10 -17.15
N LEU A 170 8.88 12.15 -17.07
CA LEU A 170 10.30 12.45 -17.31
C LEU A 170 10.53 12.79 -18.79
N GLU A 171 11.23 13.89 -19.04
CA GLU A 171 11.58 14.34 -20.39
C GLU A 171 12.77 13.52 -20.90
N ASN A 172 12.53 12.67 -21.91
CA ASN A 172 13.52 11.73 -22.45
C ASN A 172 14.21 10.86 -21.38
N GLY A 173 13.48 10.52 -20.30
CA GLY A 173 14.00 9.72 -19.18
C GLY A 173 14.95 10.47 -18.23
N ASN A 174 15.16 11.78 -18.42
CA ASN A 174 16.08 12.56 -17.61
C ASN A 174 15.50 12.86 -16.21
N HIS A 175 16.26 12.49 -15.18
CA HIS A 175 16.01 12.81 -13.79
C HIS A 175 17.32 12.75 -13.00
N ALA A 176 17.86 13.92 -12.60
CA ALA A 176 19.21 14.03 -12.00
C ALA A 176 19.48 13.04 -10.86
N TYR A 177 18.53 12.87 -9.93
CA TYR A 177 18.65 11.88 -8.86
C TYR A 177 18.71 10.42 -9.36
N LEU A 178 17.91 10.05 -10.36
CA LEU A 178 17.88 8.66 -10.83
C LEU A 178 19.10 8.35 -11.71
N ASN A 179 19.49 9.29 -12.58
CA ASN A 179 20.58 9.07 -13.51
C ASN A 179 21.96 9.18 -12.84
N SER A 180 22.17 10.19 -11.99
CA SER A 180 23.50 10.45 -11.41
C SER A 180 23.76 9.70 -10.11
N HIS A 181 22.79 9.67 -9.19
CA HIS A 181 22.97 9.01 -7.88
C HIS A 181 22.60 7.53 -7.93
N ARG A 182 21.45 7.20 -8.51
CA ARG A 182 20.96 5.80 -8.60
C ARG A 182 21.50 5.04 -9.81
N LYS A 183 22.29 5.69 -10.68
CA LYS A 183 22.90 5.15 -11.92
C LYS A 183 21.90 4.54 -12.93
N ILE A 184 20.61 4.81 -12.78
CA ILE A 184 19.54 4.35 -13.68
C ILE A 184 19.53 5.25 -14.92
N SER A 185 20.00 4.74 -16.06
CA SER A 185 20.23 5.57 -17.26
C SER A 185 18.94 6.21 -17.81
N ALA A 186 19.06 7.44 -18.34
CA ALA A 186 17.95 8.11 -19.03
C ALA A 186 17.46 7.30 -20.25
N ALA A 187 18.37 6.61 -20.94
CA ALA A 187 18.06 5.73 -22.06
C ALA A 187 17.15 4.55 -21.66
N LEU A 188 17.28 4.01 -20.44
CA LEU A 188 16.36 3.00 -19.90
C LEU A 188 14.99 3.62 -19.60
N LEU A 189 14.95 4.75 -18.89
CA LEU A 189 13.71 5.42 -18.49
C LEU A 189 12.93 6.00 -19.69
N ALA A 190 13.60 6.25 -20.82
CA ALA A 190 12.98 6.67 -22.09
C ALA A 190 12.32 5.52 -22.89
N LYS A 191 12.62 4.25 -22.57
CA LYS A 191 12.02 3.07 -23.24
C LYS A 191 10.50 3.05 -23.05
N PRO A 192 9.72 2.48 -24.00
CA PRO A 192 8.27 2.39 -23.90
C PRO A 192 7.77 1.84 -22.56
N THR A 193 8.44 0.80 -22.02
CA THR A 193 8.16 0.17 -20.72
C THR A 193 8.16 1.14 -19.54
N PHE A 194 9.03 2.16 -19.51
CA PHE A 194 9.13 3.08 -18.38
C PHE A 194 8.51 4.47 -18.64
N ARG A 195 8.21 4.78 -19.91
CA ARG A 195 7.63 6.06 -20.34
C ARG A 195 6.28 6.30 -19.65
N GLY A 196 6.22 7.33 -18.80
CA GLY A 196 5.02 7.68 -18.03
C GLY A 196 4.70 6.73 -16.86
N ALA A 197 5.58 5.77 -16.55
CA ALA A 197 5.52 4.99 -15.32
C ALA A 197 6.38 5.62 -14.20
N VAL A 198 7.49 6.26 -14.56
CA VAL A 198 8.27 7.11 -13.66
C VAL A 198 8.05 8.57 -14.06
N LEU A 199 7.81 9.43 -13.06
CA LEU A 199 7.49 10.84 -13.24
C LEU A 199 8.32 11.72 -12.28
N THR A 200 8.17 13.03 -12.37
CA THR A 200 8.80 13.99 -11.47
C THR A 200 7.83 15.10 -11.04
N ASP A 201 8.04 15.65 -9.84
CA ASP A 201 7.25 16.76 -9.32
C ASP A 201 8.00 18.11 -9.37
N HIS A 202 7.33 19.18 -8.93
CA HIS A 202 7.92 20.51 -8.77
C HIS A 202 9.21 20.56 -7.91
N ARG A 203 9.42 19.59 -7.00
CA ARG A 203 10.57 19.48 -6.09
C ARG A 203 11.66 18.54 -6.63
N LYS A 204 11.53 18.09 -7.88
CA LYS A 204 12.46 17.14 -8.53
C LYS A 204 12.56 15.79 -7.81
N ASN A 205 11.48 15.38 -7.13
CA ASN A 205 11.37 14.02 -6.61
C ASN A 205 11.13 13.06 -7.78
N ALA A 206 11.71 11.86 -7.71
CA ALA A 206 11.26 10.74 -8.54
C ALA A 206 9.92 10.25 -7.97
N VAL A 207 8.92 10.14 -8.84
CA VAL A 207 7.53 9.78 -8.47
C VAL A 207 7.18 8.45 -9.12
N PHE A 208 6.79 7.49 -8.28
CA PHE A 208 6.37 6.14 -8.66
C PHE A 208 4.88 6.00 -8.30
N PRO A 209 3.94 6.16 -9.25
CA PRO A 209 2.52 6.22 -8.94
C PRO A 209 1.92 4.86 -8.61
N HIS A 210 1.08 4.85 -7.58
CA HIS A 210 0.25 3.72 -7.21
C HIS A 210 -1.10 3.82 -7.91
N ARG A 211 -1.51 2.72 -8.56
CA ARG A 211 -2.77 2.64 -9.32
C ARG A 211 -3.70 1.57 -8.76
N ASP A 212 -5.00 1.78 -8.91
CA ASP A 212 -5.99 0.73 -8.64
C ASP A 212 -6.29 -0.14 -9.89
N ARG A 213 -7.31 -0.99 -9.78
CA ARG A 213 -7.70 -1.94 -10.83
C ARG A 213 -8.21 -1.28 -12.10
N ASP A 214 -8.66 -0.03 -12.00
CA ASP A 214 -9.16 0.79 -13.10
C ASP A 214 -8.05 1.72 -13.67
N GLY A 215 -6.80 1.49 -13.24
CA GLY A 215 -5.61 2.23 -13.66
C GLY A 215 -5.52 3.66 -13.10
N GLN A 216 -6.44 4.06 -12.22
CA GLN A 216 -6.51 5.42 -11.68
C GLN A 216 -5.43 5.65 -10.64
N ILE A 217 -4.89 6.86 -10.57
CA ILE A 217 -3.92 7.20 -9.52
C ILE A 217 -4.64 7.19 -8.17
N VAL A 218 -4.06 6.47 -7.20
CA VAL A 218 -4.58 6.39 -5.83
C VAL A 218 -3.55 6.77 -4.78
N GLY A 219 -2.30 6.95 -5.18
CA GLY A 219 -1.19 7.39 -4.35
C GLY A 219 0.09 7.44 -5.19
N ALA A 220 1.23 7.72 -4.57
CA ALA A 220 2.54 7.50 -5.17
C ALA A 220 3.61 7.39 -4.09
N GLU A 221 4.70 6.72 -4.41
CA GLU A 221 5.96 6.84 -3.68
C GLU A 221 6.79 8.00 -4.24
N LEU A 222 7.51 8.67 -3.36
CA LEU A 222 8.41 9.78 -3.67
C LEU A 222 9.82 9.39 -3.20
N ARG A 223 10.83 9.61 -4.04
CA ARG A 223 12.25 9.39 -3.71
C ARG A 223 13.12 10.52 -4.22
N ASN A 224 14.10 10.94 -3.43
CA ASN A 224 15.13 11.90 -3.79
C ASN A 224 16.37 11.71 -2.92
N VAL A 225 17.41 12.53 -3.11
CA VAL A 225 18.61 12.54 -2.24
C VAL A 225 18.18 12.74 -0.78
N ALA A 226 18.51 11.80 0.10
CA ALA A 226 18.14 11.77 1.52
C ALA A 226 16.63 11.95 1.80
N PHE A 227 15.74 11.64 0.84
CA PHE A 227 14.30 11.79 0.99
C PHE A 227 13.53 10.57 0.49
N GLN A 228 12.69 10.03 1.37
CA GLN A 228 11.70 9.02 1.06
C GLN A 228 10.35 9.50 1.60
N GLY A 229 9.31 9.39 0.77
CA GLY A 229 7.97 9.81 1.14
C GLY A 229 6.89 9.14 0.31
N GLN A 230 5.64 9.46 0.64
CA GLN A 230 4.44 9.04 -0.07
C GLN A 230 3.48 10.22 -0.17
N ILE A 231 2.57 10.20 -1.15
CA ILE A 231 1.50 11.21 -1.24
C ILE A 231 0.54 11.05 -0.06
N LYS A 232 0.37 12.12 0.72
CA LYS A 232 -0.53 12.17 1.88
C LYS A 232 -1.97 11.85 1.45
N GLY A 233 -2.66 11.03 2.24
CA GLY A 233 -4.01 10.55 1.92
C GLY A 233 -4.04 9.46 0.84
N GLY A 234 -2.94 9.17 0.15
CA GLY A 234 -2.89 8.13 -0.87
C GLY A 234 -2.97 6.70 -0.30
N ARG A 235 -3.43 5.76 -1.14
CA ARG A 235 -3.41 4.32 -0.88
C ARG A 235 -2.11 3.69 -1.38
N LYS A 236 -1.57 2.74 -0.62
CA LYS A 236 -0.41 1.93 -1.02
C LYS A 236 -0.90 0.70 -1.79
N THR A 237 -0.98 0.80 -3.11
CA THR A 237 -1.20 -0.34 -4.01
C THR A 237 0.13 -0.79 -4.60
N LEU A 238 0.19 -1.19 -5.87
CA LEU A 238 1.44 -1.46 -6.57
C LEU A 238 1.81 -0.24 -7.43
N TRP A 239 3.10 0.07 -7.50
CA TRP A 239 3.64 0.76 -8.67
C TRP A 239 3.86 -0.28 -9.77
N TYR A 240 3.69 0.11 -11.04
CA TYR A 240 4.07 -0.72 -12.17
C TYR A 240 4.51 0.09 -13.39
N SER A 241 5.42 -0.50 -14.17
CA SER A 241 5.85 -0.04 -15.48
C SER A 241 4.73 -0.18 -16.49
N GLN A 242 4.80 0.57 -17.59
CA GLN A 242 3.98 0.22 -18.75
C GLN A 242 4.42 -1.17 -19.26
N GLY A 243 3.47 -1.94 -19.78
CA GLY A 243 3.83 -3.11 -20.59
C GLY A 243 4.51 -2.67 -21.87
N PHE A 244 5.34 -3.54 -22.44
CA PHE A 244 5.71 -3.40 -23.85
C PHE A 244 4.58 -3.96 -24.71
N GLY A 245 4.24 -3.27 -25.80
CA GLY A 245 3.27 -3.75 -26.79
C GLY A 245 1.84 -3.83 -26.27
N ARG A 246 1.05 -4.70 -26.89
CA ARG A 246 -0.35 -5.00 -26.51
C ARG A 246 -0.35 -5.97 -25.32
N GLU A 247 -1.45 -6.08 -24.57
CA GLU A 247 -1.46 -6.91 -23.34
C GLU A 247 -1.15 -8.39 -23.60
N GLU A 248 -1.57 -8.89 -24.77
CA GLU A 248 -1.29 -10.22 -25.31
C GLU A 248 0.21 -10.50 -25.61
N GLU A 249 1.03 -9.46 -25.72
CA GLU A 249 2.48 -9.59 -25.93
C GLU A 249 3.26 -9.74 -24.61
N ARG A 250 2.66 -9.38 -23.47
CA ARG A 250 3.27 -9.49 -22.14
C ARG A 250 3.63 -10.95 -21.85
N ARG A 251 4.88 -11.23 -21.46
CA ARG A 251 5.35 -12.59 -21.13
C ARG A 251 5.84 -12.72 -19.69
N SER A 252 6.26 -11.62 -19.07
CA SER A 252 6.85 -11.69 -17.74
C SER A 252 6.33 -10.62 -16.80
N LEU A 253 6.35 -10.94 -15.50
CA LEU A 253 6.22 -9.99 -14.41
C LEU A 253 7.52 -9.99 -13.61
N LEU A 254 7.91 -8.81 -13.11
CA LEU A 254 8.94 -8.70 -12.09
C LEU A 254 8.39 -7.92 -10.90
N VAL A 255 8.46 -8.49 -9.70
CA VAL A 255 8.05 -7.84 -8.45
C VAL A 255 9.29 -7.52 -7.61
N ALA A 256 9.51 -6.24 -7.31
CA ALA A 256 10.58 -5.79 -6.42
C ALA A 256 10.03 -5.01 -5.21
N GLU A 257 10.89 -4.68 -4.25
CA GLU A 257 10.44 -3.98 -3.03
C GLU A 257 10.17 -2.50 -3.26
N SER A 258 10.99 -1.79 -4.04
CA SER A 258 10.69 -0.41 -4.45
C SER A 258 10.74 -0.21 -5.97
N GLY A 259 10.21 0.93 -6.42
CA GLY A 259 10.28 1.32 -7.83
C GLY A 259 11.70 1.62 -8.30
N ILE A 260 12.63 1.95 -7.38
CA ILE A 260 14.06 2.11 -7.70
C ILE A 260 14.66 0.73 -8.00
N ASP A 261 14.32 -0.30 -7.23
CA ASP A 261 14.91 -1.65 -7.35
C ASP A 261 14.39 -2.33 -8.61
N ALA A 262 13.10 -2.21 -8.89
CA ALA A 262 12.50 -2.65 -10.15
C ALA A 262 13.15 -1.98 -11.38
N CYS A 263 13.46 -0.67 -11.31
CA CYS A 263 14.20 0.02 -12.38
C CYS A 263 15.70 -0.32 -12.40
N SER A 264 16.31 -0.68 -11.27
CA SER A 264 17.73 -1.03 -11.18
C SER A 264 17.98 -2.44 -11.72
N TYR A 265 17.12 -3.40 -11.34
CA TYR A 265 17.05 -4.71 -11.97
C TYR A 265 16.88 -4.59 -13.49
N ALA A 266 15.98 -3.71 -13.94
CA ALA A 266 15.77 -3.45 -15.37
C ALA A 266 16.97 -2.80 -16.07
N ALA A 267 17.92 -2.20 -15.36
CA ALA A 267 19.17 -1.71 -15.93
C ALA A 267 20.20 -2.83 -16.14
N LEU A 268 20.19 -3.85 -15.28
CA LEU A 268 21.10 -5.00 -15.30
C LEU A 268 20.60 -6.11 -16.24
N PHE A 269 19.31 -6.45 -16.15
CA PHE A 269 18.71 -7.63 -16.77
C PHE A 269 17.48 -7.28 -17.61
N TYR A 270 17.57 -6.22 -18.42
CA TYR A 270 16.44 -5.73 -19.22
C TYR A 270 15.86 -6.83 -20.13
N CYS A 271 14.65 -7.27 -19.82
CA CYS A 271 13.86 -8.14 -20.68
C CYS A 271 12.70 -7.35 -21.31
N PRO A 272 12.55 -7.35 -22.65
CA PRO A 272 11.33 -6.92 -23.33
C PRO A 272 10.11 -7.68 -22.80
N ASN A 273 8.90 -7.15 -23.03
CA ASN A 273 7.62 -7.80 -22.67
C ASN A 273 7.44 -8.14 -21.18
N THR A 274 8.28 -7.57 -20.32
CA THR A 274 8.20 -7.65 -18.85
C THR A 274 7.46 -6.44 -18.30
N CYS A 275 6.50 -6.68 -17.41
CA CYS A 275 5.90 -5.65 -16.56
C CYS A 275 6.64 -5.64 -15.22
N TYR A 276 7.36 -4.55 -14.93
CA TYR A 276 8.10 -4.36 -13.69
C TYR A 276 7.16 -3.71 -12.67
N MET A 277 7.08 -4.20 -11.45
CA MET A 277 6.19 -3.67 -10.40
C MET A 277 6.87 -3.69 -9.04
N SER A 278 6.33 -2.91 -8.10
CA SER A 278 6.84 -2.91 -6.74
C SER A 278 5.80 -2.66 -5.66
N THR A 279 6.13 -3.13 -4.45
CA THR A 279 5.24 -3.15 -3.27
C THR A 279 5.48 -1.99 -2.30
N GLY A 280 6.55 -1.22 -2.47
CA GLY A 280 6.98 -0.14 -1.57
C GLY A 280 7.42 -0.67 -0.19
N GLY A 281 8.02 -1.85 -0.12
CA GLY A 281 8.27 -2.63 1.11
C GLY A 281 7.13 -3.61 1.43
N THR A 282 6.85 -3.84 2.72
CA THR A 282 5.97 -4.93 3.20
C THR A 282 4.61 -5.07 2.50
N LEU A 283 4.22 -6.33 2.21
CA LEU A 283 3.00 -6.67 1.47
C LEU A 283 1.73 -6.56 2.33
N SER A 284 0.87 -5.62 1.96
CA SER A 284 -0.51 -5.58 2.44
C SER A 284 -1.40 -6.65 1.75
N PRO A 285 -2.53 -7.07 2.37
CA PRO A 285 -3.47 -8.00 1.74
C PRO A 285 -3.97 -7.55 0.36
N LEU A 286 -4.21 -6.24 0.17
CA LEU A 286 -4.60 -5.67 -1.11
C LEU A 286 -3.52 -5.88 -2.19
N GLN A 287 -2.24 -5.74 -1.83
CA GLN A 287 -1.14 -5.98 -2.77
C GLN A 287 -1.01 -7.47 -3.10
N LYS A 288 -1.27 -8.38 -2.15
CA LYS A 288 -1.34 -9.82 -2.43
C LYS A 288 -2.42 -10.16 -3.47
N ASP A 289 -3.61 -9.59 -3.32
CA ASP A 289 -4.71 -9.73 -4.29
C ASP A 289 -4.35 -9.15 -5.67
N LEU A 290 -3.64 -8.02 -5.70
CA LEU A 290 -3.20 -7.38 -6.95
C LEU A 290 -2.10 -8.20 -7.66
N ILE A 291 -1.13 -8.75 -6.93
CA ILE A 291 -0.09 -9.65 -7.46
C ILE A 291 -0.73 -10.94 -8.00
N SER A 292 -1.63 -11.57 -7.23
CA SER A 292 -2.44 -12.73 -7.68
C SER A 292 -3.20 -12.43 -8.98
N SER A 293 -3.84 -11.26 -9.07
CA SER A 293 -4.54 -10.81 -10.27
C SER A 293 -3.61 -10.57 -11.45
N ALA A 294 -2.42 -10.00 -11.22
CA ALA A 294 -1.43 -9.78 -12.27
C ALA A 294 -0.88 -11.10 -12.83
N ILE A 295 -0.50 -12.05 -11.97
CA ILE A 295 -0.04 -13.38 -12.36
C ILE A 295 -1.12 -14.10 -13.17
N LYS A 296 -2.37 -14.10 -12.70
CA LYS A 296 -3.51 -14.72 -13.41
C LYS A 296 -3.79 -14.07 -14.76
N LYS A 297 -3.49 -12.77 -14.94
CA LYS A 297 -3.65 -12.02 -16.18
C LYS A 297 -2.48 -12.13 -17.16
N LEU A 298 -1.35 -12.77 -16.81
CA LEU A 298 -0.32 -13.08 -17.80
C LEU A 298 -0.93 -13.95 -18.91
N PRO A 299 -0.79 -13.59 -20.21
CA PRO A 299 -1.22 -14.46 -21.30
C PRO A 299 -0.67 -15.88 -21.16
N SER A 300 -1.49 -16.89 -21.44
CA SER A 300 -1.02 -18.27 -21.48
C SER A 300 -0.14 -18.46 -22.72
N ALA A 301 1.16 -18.54 -22.46
CA ALA A 301 2.22 -18.55 -23.44
C ALA A 301 3.36 -19.42 -22.90
N ALA A 302 3.88 -20.32 -23.73
CA ALA A 302 5.03 -21.14 -23.36
C ALA A 302 6.21 -20.23 -22.95
N GLY A 303 6.78 -20.47 -21.77
CA GLY A 303 7.93 -19.74 -21.25
C GLY A 303 7.64 -18.40 -20.58
N GLY A 304 6.40 -18.12 -20.15
CA GLY A 304 6.12 -16.94 -19.32
C GLY A 304 6.82 -17.01 -17.96
N MET A 305 7.22 -15.86 -17.38
CA MET A 305 8.06 -15.81 -16.17
C MET A 305 7.54 -14.85 -15.11
N VAL A 306 7.56 -15.28 -13.84
CA VAL A 306 7.34 -14.43 -12.68
C VAL A 306 8.64 -14.37 -11.88
N THR A 307 9.33 -13.24 -11.95
CA THR A 307 10.55 -12.98 -11.18
C THR A 307 10.21 -12.19 -9.92
N VAL A 308 10.71 -12.63 -8.77
CA VAL A 308 10.73 -11.85 -7.53
C VAL A 308 12.15 -11.36 -7.30
N ALA A 309 12.29 -10.04 -7.22
CA ALA A 309 13.54 -9.30 -7.15
C ALA A 309 13.60 -8.51 -5.83
N THR A 310 13.71 -9.25 -4.73
CA THR A 310 13.78 -8.74 -3.37
C THR A 310 15.22 -8.39 -2.96
N ASP A 311 15.35 -7.73 -1.82
CA ASP A 311 16.63 -7.41 -1.22
C ASP A 311 17.26 -8.69 -0.64
N HIS A 312 18.59 -8.73 -0.46
CA HIS A 312 19.30 -9.90 0.06
C HIS A 312 19.33 -9.90 1.60
N ASP A 313 18.17 -9.87 2.24
CA ASP A 313 18.02 -9.96 3.69
C ASP A 313 16.77 -10.77 4.13
N ASP A 314 16.65 -11.01 5.44
CA ASP A 314 15.54 -11.77 6.04
C ASP A 314 14.15 -11.22 5.66
N ALA A 315 14.02 -9.90 5.44
CA ALA A 315 12.75 -9.27 5.09
C ALA A 315 12.42 -9.47 3.61
N GLY A 316 13.44 -9.42 2.74
CA GLY A 316 13.33 -9.79 1.34
C GLY A 316 12.98 -11.26 1.14
N ASP A 317 13.57 -12.17 1.93
CA ASP A 317 13.21 -13.59 1.94
C ASP A 317 11.74 -13.81 2.37
N ASP A 318 11.30 -13.13 3.43
CA ASP A 318 9.91 -13.15 3.90
C ASP A 318 8.94 -12.67 2.81
N ILE A 319 9.33 -11.68 2.00
CA ILE A 319 8.52 -11.17 0.88
C ILE A 319 8.52 -12.16 -0.29
N ALA A 320 9.66 -12.76 -0.61
CA ALA A 320 9.78 -13.76 -1.67
C ALA A 320 8.90 -14.98 -1.40
N ALA A 321 8.99 -15.58 -0.21
CA ALA A 321 8.16 -16.71 0.21
C ALA A 321 6.65 -16.37 0.19
N GLN A 322 6.29 -15.13 0.54
CA GLN A 322 4.89 -14.68 0.47
C GLN A 322 4.38 -14.52 -0.97
N ILE A 323 5.23 -14.21 -1.95
CA ILE A 323 4.86 -14.11 -3.36
C ILE A 323 4.87 -15.49 -4.03
N GLU A 324 5.78 -16.37 -3.64
CA GLU A 324 5.82 -17.78 -4.09
C GLU A 324 4.52 -18.51 -3.73
N ALA A 325 4.09 -18.45 -2.46
CA ALA A 325 2.81 -19.02 -2.03
C ALA A 325 1.60 -18.42 -2.78
N ILE A 326 1.67 -17.15 -3.21
CA ILE A 326 0.64 -16.55 -4.08
C ILE A 326 0.71 -17.16 -5.48
N PHE A 327 1.90 -17.30 -6.06
CA PHE A 327 2.12 -17.90 -7.37
C PHE A 327 1.60 -19.34 -7.43
N GLU A 328 1.94 -20.18 -6.44
CA GLU A 328 1.42 -21.55 -6.31
C GLU A 328 -0.12 -21.55 -6.26
N SER A 329 -0.72 -20.69 -5.44
CA SER A 329 -2.18 -20.54 -5.33
C SER A 329 -2.87 -20.05 -6.62
N CYS A 330 -2.11 -19.53 -7.60
CA CYS A 330 -2.64 -19.17 -8.91
C CYS A 330 -2.80 -20.38 -9.84
N ASN A 331 -2.18 -21.53 -9.53
CA ASN A 331 -2.22 -22.76 -10.33
C ASN A 331 -1.87 -22.54 -11.81
N ARG A 332 -0.86 -21.69 -12.08
CA ARG A 332 -0.37 -21.33 -13.42
C ARG A 332 0.85 -22.17 -13.81
N GLY A 333 0.65 -23.47 -14.00
CA GLY A 333 1.71 -24.42 -14.40
C GLY A 333 2.29 -24.18 -15.80
N ASP A 334 1.75 -23.23 -16.56
CA ASP A 334 2.30 -22.71 -17.82
C ASP A 334 3.33 -21.58 -17.63
N LEU A 335 3.51 -21.09 -16.40
CA LEU A 335 4.47 -20.05 -16.04
C LEU A 335 5.63 -20.64 -15.23
N HIS A 336 6.79 -20.02 -15.37
CA HIS A 336 7.95 -20.24 -14.51
C HIS A 336 7.99 -19.21 -13.37
N PHE A 337 8.61 -19.58 -12.26
CA PHE A 337 8.86 -18.72 -11.11
C PHE A 337 10.36 -18.67 -10.81
N LYS A 338 10.88 -17.50 -10.42
CA LYS A 338 12.27 -17.32 -9.98
C LYS A 338 12.34 -16.28 -8.87
N VAL A 339 12.98 -16.62 -7.75
CA VAL A 339 13.54 -15.62 -6.82
C VAL A 339 14.94 -15.22 -7.30
N HIS A 340 15.26 -13.94 -7.24
CA HIS A 340 16.57 -13.41 -7.60
C HIS A 340 16.92 -12.26 -6.65
N GLN A 341 18.05 -12.39 -5.96
CA GLN A 341 18.59 -11.37 -5.07
C GLN A 341 19.97 -10.91 -5.57
N PRO A 342 20.46 -9.72 -5.13
CA PRO A 342 21.84 -9.30 -5.34
C PRO A 342 22.85 -10.32 -4.80
N ASP A 343 24.04 -10.44 -5.41
CA ASP A 343 25.06 -11.40 -4.94
C ASP A 343 25.59 -11.11 -3.53
N THR A 344 25.52 -9.86 -3.06
CA THR A 344 26.03 -9.43 -1.76
C THR A 344 24.92 -9.41 -0.70
N PRO A 345 25.08 -10.11 0.44
CA PRO A 345 24.12 -10.05 1.55
C PRO A 345 23.93 -8.62 2.08
N GLY A 346 22.68 -8.27 2.38
CA GLY A 346 22.26 -6.96 2.87
C GLY A 346 22.22 -5.84 1.83
N TRP A 347 22.35 -6.14 0.54
CA TRP A 347 22.20 -5.16 -0.55
C TRP A 347 20.80 -5.17 -1.17
N ASP A 348 20.36 -3.99 -1.62
CA ASP A 348 19.24 -3.84 -2.56
C ASP A 348 19.74 -3.94 -4.04
N TRP A 349 18.81 -3.98 -4.99
CA TRP A 349 19.16 -4.03 -6.42
C TRP A 349 19.78 -2.74 -6.96
N ASN A 350 19.65 -1.62 -6.25
CA ASN A 350 20.31 -0.37 -6.59
C ASN A 350 21.76 -0.32 -6.12
N ASP A 351 22.08 -0.81 -4.93
CA ASP A 351 23.45 -0.95 -4.43
C ASP A 351 24.27 -1.79 -5.40
N HIS A 352 23.72 -2.93 -5.83
CA HIS A 352 24.34 -3.79 -6.84
C HIS A 352 24.56 -3.09 -8.20
N LEU A 353 23.56 -2.34 -8.69
CA LEU A 353 23.70 -1.55 -9.92
C LEU A 353 24.78 -0.46 -9.77
N VAL A 354 24.75 0.29 -8.67
CA VAL A 354 25.69 1.40 -8.42
C VAL A 354 27.11 0.87 -8.35
N HIS A 355 27.35 -0.22 -7.62
CA HIS A 355 28.66 -0.85 -7.51
C HIS A 355 29.16 -1.43 -8.85
N THR A 356 28.27 -2.01 -9.66
CA THR A 356 28.61 -2.55 -10.99
C THR A 356 29.00 -1.46 -11.98
N VAL A 357 28.37 -0.29 -11.91
CA VAL A 357 28.64 0.86 -12.81
C VAL A 357 29.79 1.73 -12.31
N ASP A 358 30.00 1.79 -10.99
CA ASP A 358 31.00 2.63 -10.33
C ASP A 358 31.69 1.83 -9.20
N PRO A 359 32.63 0.92 -9.55
CA PRO A 359 33.36 0.09 -8.60
C PRO A 359 34.45 0.89 -7.87
N SER A 360 34.04 1.98 -7.23
CA SER A 360 34.83 2.67 -6.24
C SER A 360 35.08 1.71 -5.05
N PRO A 361 36.32 1.59 -4.52
CA PRO A 361 36.60 0.68 -3.43
C PRO A 361 35.80 1.10 -2.19
N THR A 362 35.03 0.17 -1.62
CA THR A 362 34.30 0.37 -0.39
C THR A 362 35.26 0.88 0.69
N PRO A 363 34.98 2.02 1.37
CA PRO A 363 35.79 2.39 2.52
C PRO A 363 35.67 1.27 3.55
N LYS A 364 36.80 0.69 3.94
CA LYS A 364 36.82 -0.22 5.08
C LYS A 364 36.30 0.55 6.28
N LEU A 365 35.23 0.05 6.90
CA LEU A 365 35.01 0.35 8.31
C LEU A 365 36.11 -0.37 9.08
N ASP A 366 37.19 0.36 9.35
CA ASP A 366 38.15 -0.07 10.35
C ASP A 366 37.41 -0.08 11.70
N LEU A 367 37.17 -1.29 12.20
CA LEU A 367 36.63 -1.55 13.53
C LEU A 367 37.82 -1.66 14.51
N ASP A 368 38.16 -0.53 15.12
CA ASP A 368 38.95 -0.44 16.35
C ASP A 368 38.00 -0.30 17.57
#